data_AF-A0A8J5RCC6-F1
#
_entry.id   AF-A0A8J5RCC6-F1
#
_cell.length_a   1.000
_cell.length_b   1.000
_cell.length_c   1.000
_cell.angle_alpha   90.00
_cell.angle_beta   90.00
_cell.angle_gamma   90.00
#
_symmetry.space_group_name_H-M   'P 1'
#
loop_
_entity.id
_entity.type
_entity.pdbx_description
1 polymer ?
#
loop_
_entity_poly.entity_id
_entity_poly.type
_entity_poly.pdbx_seq_one_letter_code
_entity_poly.pdbx_strand_id
1 'polypeptide(L)'
;MESEQITYFDAESNFCSECGSILPLLREFGGVVCYICKREWGPESFGSMALGITINFNNKYTYEKPKAEDKSSGPQIERKCPQCGNDKMSYVTLQLRFKETENS
;
A
#
# COMPACT_ATOMS: atom_id res chain seq x y z
N MET A 1 -13.44 20.14 41.98
CA MET A 1 -13.21 18.73 41.61
C MET A 1 -13.20 18.71 40.10
N GLU A 2 -12.01 18.83 39.52
CA GLU A 2 -11.83 18.74 38.07
C GLU A 2 -12.10 17.29 37.67
N SER A 3 -13.15 17.10 36.87
CA SER A 3 -13.47 15.82 36.26
C SER A 3 -12.54 15.65 35.05
N GLU A 4 -11.52 14.80 35.19
CA GLU A 4 -10.72 14.34 34.06
C GLU A 4 -11.65 13.61 33.08
N GLN A 5 -11.94 14.26 31.95
CA GLN A 5 -12.65 13.62 30.85
C GLN A 5 -11.67 12.67 30.17
N ILE A 6 -11.80 11.37 30.48
CA ILE A 6 -11.15 10.30 29.75
C ILE A 6 -11.75 10.29 28.34
N THR A 7 -11.05 10.87 27.37
CA THR A 7 -11.42 10.79 25.97
C THR A 7 -11.24 9.35 25.51
N TYR A 8 -12.34 8.58 25.49
CA TYR A 8 -12.38 7.25 24.92
C TYR A 8 -12.15 7.39 23.41
N PHE A 9 -10.96 7.01 22.95
CA PHE A 9 -10.68 6.89 21.53
C PHE A 9 -11.50 5.70 21.02
N ASP A 10 -12.53 5.99 20.22
CA ASP A 10 -13.35 4.98 19.55
C ASP A 10 -12.51 4.41 18.40
N ALA A 11 -11.58 3.54 18.79
CA ALA A 11 -10.70 2.87 17.86
C ALA A 11 -11.59 2.02 16.96
N GLU A 12 -11.53 2.22 15.65
CA GLU A 12 -11.96 1.22 14.69
C GLU A 12 -11.51 -0.14 15.23
N SER A 13 -12.44 -1.11 15.37
CA SER A 13 -12.33 -2.32 16.22
C SER A 13 -11.14 -3.24 15.95
N ASN A 14 -10.27 -2.85 15.01
CA ASN A 14 -9.02 -3.50 14.63
C ASN A 14 -7.79 -2.94 15.37
N PHE A 15 -7.91 -1.94 16.24
CA PHE A 15 -6.79 -1.39 17.01
C PHE A 15 -6.95 -1.60 18.52
N CYS A 16 -5.83 -1.83 19.20
CA CYS A 16 -5.79 -1.99 20.64
C CYS A 16 -6.04 -0.63 21.32
N SER A 17 -7.10 -0.49 22.12
CA SER A 17 -7.43 0.78 22.77
C SER A 17 -6.40 1.24 23.81
N GLU A 18 -5.55 0.33 24.29
CA GLU A 18 -4.51 0.64 25.29
C GLU A 18 -3.20 1.17 24.68
N CYS A 19 -2.77 0.66 23.51
CA CYS A 19 -1.46 0.98 22.93
C CYS A 19 -1.50 1.37 21.45
N GLY A 20 -2.68 1.45 20.85
CA GLY A 20 -2.90 1.88 19.47
C GLY A 20 -2.36 0.94 18.39
N SER A 21 -1.85 -0.24 18.75
CA SER A 21 -1.34 -1.19 17.75
C SER A 21 -2.49 -1.92 17.06
N ILE A 22 -2.29 -2.27 15.80
CA ILE A 22 -3.22 -3.16 15.08
C ILE A 22 -3.33 -4.51 15.79
N LEU A 23 -4.57 -4.98 16.00
CA LEU A 23 -4.88 -6.28 16.58
C LEU A 23 -4.80 -7.37 15.50
N PRO A 24 -4.44 -8.62 15.87
CA PRO A 24 -4.54 -9.76 14.96
C PRO A 24 -5.98 -9.97 14.47
N LEU A 25 -6.14 -10.68 13.36
CA LEU A 25 -7.45 -11.15 12.92
C LEU A 25 -8.06 -12.12 13.95
N LEU A 26 -9.34 -11.93 14.24
CA LEU A 26 -10.12 -12.86 15.04
C LEU A 26 -10.16 -14.23 14.34
N ARG A 27 -9.81 -15.30 15.06
CA ARG A 27 -9.91 -16.69 14.57
C ARG A 27 -11.34 -17.21 14.82
N GLU A 28 -11.66 -18.37 14.25
CA GLU A 28 -12.99 -19.00 14.43
C GLU A 28 -13.39 -19.19 15.91
N PHE A 29 -12.41 -19.37 16.80
CA PHE A 29 -12.62 -19.50 18.25
C PHE A 29 -11.52 -18.77 19.02
N GLY A 30 -11.88 -18.21 20.17
CA GLY A 30 -10.96 -17.55 21.12
C GLY A 30 -10.91 -16.02 21.00
N GLY A 31 -10.04 -15.41 21.81
CA GLY A 31 -9.74 -13.99 21.76
C GLY A 31 -8.51 -13.67 20.90
N VAL A 32 -8.21 -12.38 20.74
CA VAL A 32 -6.94 -11.94 20.14
C VAL A 32 -6.04 -11.32 21.19
N VAL A 33 -4.74 -11.54 21.03
CA VAL A 33 -3.72 -10.98 21.91
C VAL A 33 -3.00 -9.86 21.18
N CYS A 34 -2.96 -8.68 21.78
CA CYS A 34 -2.24 -7.54 21.25
C CYS A 34 -0.74 -7.84 21.10
N TYR A 35 -0.14 -7.48 19.96
CA TYR A 35 1.28 -7.72 19.70
C TYR A 35 2.21 -6.97 20.67
N ILE A 36 1.81 -5.78 21.13
CA ILE A 36 2.64 -4.88 21.95
C ILE A 36 2.33 -5.09 23.44
N CYS A 37 1.14 -4.72 23.90
CA CYS A 37 0.80 -4.72 25.32
C CYS A 37 0.41 -6.10 25.88
N LYS A 38 0.30 -7.12 25.01
CA LYS A 38 -0.07 -8.50 25.36
C LYS A 38 -1.43 -8.67 26.03
N ARG A 39 -2.27 -7.63 26.01
CA ARG A 39 -3.65 -7.72 26.48
C ARG A 39 -4.47 -8.63 25.57
N GLU A 40 -5.32 -9.43 26.20
CA GLU A 40 -6.28 -10.30 25.52
C GLU A 40 -7.62 -9.58 25.35
N TRP A 41 -8.18 -9.71 24.15
CA TRP A 41 -9.44 -9.10 23.73
C TRP A 41 -10.39 -10.20 23.28
N GLY A 42 -11.58 -10.26 23.89
CA GLY A 42 -12.60 -11.24 23.55
C GLY A 42 -13.28 -10.95 22.21
N PRO A 43 -14.02 -11.92 21.64
CA PRO A 43 -14.75 -11.73 20.39
C PRO A 43 -15.79 -10.60 20.45
N GLU A 44 -16.27 -10.24 21.65
CA GLU A 44 -17.18 -9.11 21.85
C GLU A 44 -16.61 -7.76 21.43
N SER A 45 -15.29 -7.57 21.46
CA SER A 45 -14.67 -6.30 21.06
C SER A 45 -14.58 -6.10 19.54
N PHE A 46 -14.89 -7.13 18.74
CA PHE A 46 -14.75 -7.11 17.27
C PHE A 46 -16.07 -6.90 16.51
N GLY A 47 -17.21 -6.87 17.22
CA GLY A 47 -18.53 -6.67 16.62
C GLY A 47 -18.88 -7.67 15.51
N SER A 48 -19.79 -7.30 14.61
CA SER A 48 -20.16 -8.08 13.42
C SER A 48 -19.32 -7.69 12.20
N MET A 49 -17.98 -7.70 12.31
CA MET A 49 -17.12 -7.38 11.17
C MET A 49 -17.10 -8.51 10.14
N ALA A 50 -17.53 -8.20 8.91
CA ALA A 50 -17.38 -9.08 7.75
C ALA A 50 -16.44 -8.43 6.74
N LEU A 51 -15.37 -9.12 6.35
CA LEU A 51 -14.40 -8.66 5.35
C LEU A 51 -14.60 -9.44 4.04
N GLY A 52 -15.11 -8.77 3.02
CA GLY A 52 -15.18 -9.30 1.66
C GLY A 52 -13.98 -8.81 0.83
N ILE A 53 -13.09 -9.71 0.43
CA ILE A 53 -11.99 -9.38 -0.50
C ILE A 53 -12.29 -10.03 -1.84
N THR A 54 -12.43 -9.21 -2.88
CA THR A 54 -12.54 -9.69 -4.27
C THR A 54 -11.18 -9.58 -4.94
N ILE A 55 -10.59 -10.73 -5.31
CA ILE A 55 -9.33 -10.78 -6.06
C ILE A 55 -9.64 -11.03 -7.53
N ASN A 56 -9.44 -10.02 -8.37
CA ASN A 56 -9.58 -10.15 -9.82
C ASN A 56 -8.26 -10.63 -10.43
N PHE A 57 -8.22 -11.85 -10.94
CA PHE A 57 -7.07 -12.36 -11.69
C PHE A 57 -7.16 -11.89 -13.15
N ASN A 58 -6.10 -11.24 -13.64
CA ASN A 58 -5.99 -10.91 -15.05
C ASN A 58 -5.61 -12.18 -15.83
N ASN A 59 -6.54 -12.77 -16.57
CA ASN A 59 -6.28 -13.98 -17.34
C ASN A 59 -5.49 -13.58 -18.63
N LYS A 60 -4.49 -14.39 -19.02
CA LYS A 60 -3.63 -14.11 -20.19
C LYS A 60 -4.34 -14.31 -21.54
N TYR A 61 -5.61 -14.72 -21.52
CA TYR A 61 -6.40 -15.11 -22.67
C TYR A 61 -7.54 -14.13 -22.99
N THR A 62 -7.78 -13.10 -22.16
CA THR A 62 -8.91 -12.19 -22.36
C THR A 62 -8.67 -11.21 -23.50
N TYR A 63 -7.41 -10.87 -23.82
CA TYR A 63 -7.08 -9.89 -24.86
C TYR A 63 -5.78 -10.28 -25.58
N GLU A 64 -5.85 -10.39 -26.92
CA GLU A 64 -4.65 -10.45 -27.76
C GLU A 64 -3.83 -9.18 -27.53
N LYS A 65 -2.57 -9.35 -27.12
CA LYS A 65 -1.65 -8.20 -26.99
C LYS A 65 -1.44 -7.63 -28.39
N PRO A 66 -1.74 -6.34 -28.65
CA PRO A 66 -1.30 -5.72 -29.89
C PRO A 66 0.21 -5.91 -29.99
N LYS A 67 0.68 -6.33 -31.18
CA LYS A 67 2.11 -6.49 -31.45
C LYS A 67 2.80 -5.21 -31.04
N ALA A 68 3.79 -5.32 -30.16
CA ALA A 68 4.57 -4.18 -29.72
C ALA A 68 5.19 -3.53 -30.97
N GLU A 69 4.67 -2.36 -31.33
CA GLU A 69 5.34 -1.50 -32.29
C GLU A 69 6.74 -1.20 -31.76
N ASP A 70 7.70 -1.18 -32.69
CA ASP A 70 9.12 -1.12 -32.40
C ASP A 70 9.44 -0.09 -31.30
N LYS A 71 10.24 -0.54 -30.33
CA LYS A 71 10.71 0.27 -29.21
C LYS A 71 11.34 1.54 -29.76
N SER A 72 10.63 2.66 -29.68
CA SER A 72 11.19 3.94 -30.07
C SER A 72 12.35 4.23 -29.11
N SER A 73 13.55 4.31 -29.67
CA SER A 73 14.71 4.78 -28.92
C SER A 73 14.38 6.22 -28.57
N GLY A 74 14.22 6.53 -27.28
CA GLY A 74 13.84 7.86 -26.80
C GLY A 74 14.72 8.99 -27.38
N PRO A 75 14.36 10.27 -27.12
CA PRO A 75 15.00 11.42 -27.74
C PRO A 75 16.52 11.34 -27.74
N GLN A 76 17.14 11.62 -28.89
CA GLN A 76 18.59 11.62 -29.09
C GLN A 76 19.17 13.00 -28.78
N ILE A 77 20.31 13.00 -28.07
CA ILE A 77 21.09 14.20 -27.77
C ILE A 77 22.57 13.97 -28.11
N GLU A 78 23.27 15.06 -28.42
CA GLU A 78 24.72 15.10 -28.62
C GLU A 78 25.43 15.07 -27.27
N ARG A 79 25.76 13.86 -26.81
CA ARG A 79 26.55 13.64 -25.60
C ARG A 79 27.46 12.43 -25.80
N LYS A 80 28.75 12.63 -25.58
CA LYS A 80 29.77 11.58 -25.72
C LYS A 80 29.60 10.47 -24.66
N CYS A 81 29.49 9.22 -25.11
CA CYS A 81 29.47 8.05 -24.25
C CYS A 81 30.83 7.86 -23.56
N PRO A 82 30.89 7.77 -22.23
CA PRO A 82 32.14 7.60 -21.51
C PRO A 82 32.79 6.23 -21.73
N GLN A 83 32.05 5.23 -22.20
CA GLN A 83 32.55 3.87 -22.40
C GLN A 83 33.09 3.62 -23.82
N CYS A 84 32.40 4.11 -24.86
CA CYS A 84 32.79 3.84 -26.26
C CYS A 84 33.12 5.10 -27.07
N GLY A 85 32.91 6.30 -26.51
CA GLY A 85 33.23 7.57 -27.19
C GLY A 85 32.24 8.01 -28.27
N ASN A 86 31.09 7.33 -28.45
CA ASN A 86 30.06 7.74 -29.40
C ASN A 86 29.41 9.07 -29.01
N ASP A 87 29.20 10.00 -29.95
CA ASP A 87 28.72 11.35 -29.66
C ASP A 87 27.20 11.48 -29.48
N LYS A 88 26.45 10.37 -29.62
CA LYS A 88 24.99 10.35 -29.51
C LYS A 88 24.51 9.42 -28.40
N MET A 89 23.49 9.84 -27.66
CA MET A 89 22.83 9.05 -26.63
C MET A 89 21.31 9.26 -26.65
N SER A 90 20.54 8.19 -26.50
CA SER A 90 19.09 8.24 -26.27
C SER A 90 18.79 8.18 -24.78
N TYR A 91 17.84 8.99 -24.31
CA TYR A 91 17.37 8.98 -22.92
C TYR A 91 15.88 8.68 -22.83
N VAL A 92 15.50 7.99 -21.75
CA VAL A 92 14.11 7.77 -21.35
C VAL A 92 13.98 8.20 -19.90
N THR A 93 12.95 8.98 -19.58
CA THR A 93 12.67 9.42 -18.22
C THR A 93 11.65 8.49 -17.57
N LEU A 94 11.91 8.05 -16.34
CA LEU A 94 10.97 7.30 -15.52
C LEU A 94 10.77 8.06 -14.20
N GLN A 95 9.52 8.36 -13.87
CA GLN A 95 9.17 8.95 -12.57
C GLN A 95 9.21 7.84 -11.51
N LEU A 96 10.19 7.89 -10.62
CA LEU A 96 10.41 6.87 -9.58
C LEU A 96 9.79 7.23 -8.22
N ARG A 97 9.24 8.43 -8.10
CA ARG A 97 8.63 8.95 -6.88
C ARG A 97 7.23 9.42 -7.23
N PHE A 98 6.29 9.15 -6.32
CA PHE A 98 4.93 9.66 -6.45
C PHE A 98 5.00 11.18 -6.60
N LYS A 99 4.27 11.74 -7.58
CA LYS A 99 4.12 13.18 -7.73
C LYS A 99 3.02 13.64 -6.79
N GLU A 100 3.32 14.60 -5.92
CA GLU A 100 2.31 15.54 -5.45
C GLU A 100 2.09 16.54 -6.59
N THR A 101 0.92 16.50 -7.22
CA THR A 101 0.50 17.57 -8.13
C THR A 101 0.00 18.73 -7.27
N GLU A 102 0.77 19.83 -7.20
CA GLU A 102 0.23 21.10 -6.75
C GLU A 102 -0.84 21.54 -7.77
N ASN A 103 -2.08 21.67 -7.29
CA ASN A 103 -3.20 22.19 -8.07
C ASN A 103 -2.89 23.61 -8.54
N SER A 104 -3.05 23.85 -9.85
CA SER A 104 -3.13 25.19 -10.45
C SER A 104 -4.47 25.85 -10.18
#